data_AF-A0A958VMI4-F1
#
_entry.id   AF-A0A958VMI4-F1
#
_cell.length_a   1.000
_cell.length_b   1.000
_cell.length_c   1.000
_cell.angle_alpha   90.00
_cell.angle_beta   90.00
_cell.angle_gamma   90.00
#
_symmetry.space_group_name_H-M   'P 1'
#
loop_
_entity.id
_entity.type
_entity.pdbx_description
1 polymer ?
#
loop_
_entity_poly.entity_id
_entity_poly.type
_entity_poly.pdbx_seq_one_letter_code
_entity_poly.pdbx_strand_id
1 'polypeptide(L)'
;SKAAAAIYSSEIAAQYAFQFNTGLNAFVVAVPPTASNPLGIRRIKEGELITLAIPLDSVKCHGMGSLNTSKFDPTNPSSILSAHYGIPGHYFLDLGEVAILKQRTSEFNAYIKSKAGSALAYVDMNAFLEAYREKGLMYNGVEYSLDFVTGGIFSLDGIHLSPRGNAIVANQVMEAINETFGATLPMIDVNKLPGTVLP
;
A
#
# COMPACT_ATOMS: atom_id res chain seq x y z
N SER A 1 4.81 -5.25 -47.80
CA SER A 1 5.48 -4.76 -46.57
C SER A 1 4.61 -3.83 -45.72
N LYS A 2 3.69 -3.01 -46.27
CA LYS A 2 2.76 -2.18 -45.47
C LYS A 2 1.56 -2.92 -44.85
N ALA A 3 1.06 -3.98 -45.51
CA ALA A 3 -0.06 -4.77 -44.99
C ALA A 3 0.30 -5.60 -43.74
N ALA A 4 1.53 -6.11 -43.64
CA ALA A 4 2.00 -6.83 -42.46
C ALA A 4 2.07 -5.92 -41.23
N ALA A 5 2.59 -4.69 -41.35
CA ALA A 5 2.63 -3.71 -40.26
C ALA A 5 1.24 -3.29 -39.75
N ALA A 6 0.22 -3.28 -40.61
CA ALA A 6 -1.15 -2.98 -40.22
C ALA A 6 -1.82 -4.15 -39.46
N ILE A 7 -1.56 -5.40 -39.86
CA ILE A 7 -2.08 -6.61 -39.19
C ILE A 7 -1.41 -6.79 -37.81
N TYR A 8 -0.10 -6.53 -37.70
CA TYR A 8 0.57 -6.49 -36.40
C TYR A 8 0.01 -5.39 -35.49
N SER A 9 -0.49 -4.28 -36.03
CA SER A 9 -1.08 -3.20 -35.22
C SER A 9 -2.47 -3.54 -34.66
N SER A 10 -3.29 -4.33 -35.35
CA SER A 10 -4.63 -4.70 -34.89
C SER A 10 -4.63 -5.82 -33.84
N GLU A 11 -3.72 -6.80 -33.95
CA GLU A 11 -3.58 -7.87 -32.95
C GLU A 11 -2.93 -7.35 -31.65
N ILE A 12 -1.93 -6.48 -31.77
CA ILE A 12 -1.35 -5.76 -30.63
C ILE A 12 -2.44 -4.90 -29.96
N ALA A 13 -3.19 -4.08 -30.70
CA ALA A 13 -4.25 -3.27 -30.13
C ALA A 13 -5.32 -4.08 -29.38
N ALA A 14 -5.68 -5.27 -29.88
CA ALA A 14 -6.61 -6.19 -29.21
C ALA A 14 -6.04 -6.78 -27.90
N GLN A 15 -4.72 -7.02 -27.84
CA GLN A 15 -4.03 -7.48 -26.63
C GLN A 15 -3.97 -6.40 -25.52
N TYR A 16 -3.95 -5.12 -25.89
CA TYR A 16 -3.89 -3.97 -24.95
C TYR A 16 -5.22 -3.23 -24.76
N ALA A 17 -6.30 -3.74 -25.37
CA ALA A 17 -7.65 -3.30 -25.10
C ALA A 17 -8.07 -3.83 -23.73
N PHE A 18 -7.63 -3.15 -22.66
CA PHE A 18 -8.18 -3.37 -21.34
C PHE A 18 -9.69 -3.12 -21.42
N GLN A 19 -10.49 -4.17 -21.31
CA GLN A 19 -11.94 -4.01 -21.19
C GLN A 19 -12.23 -3.41 -19.82
N PHE A 20 -12.64 -2.15 -19.80
CA PHE A 20 -13.14 -1.51 -18.59
C PHE A 20 -14.63 -1.82 -18.48
N ASN A 21 -15.02 -2.38 -17.34
CA ASN A 21 -16.42 -2.58 -17.01
C ASN A 21 -16.97 -1.34 -16.32
N THR A 22 -18.27 -1.10 -16.40
CA THR A 22 -18.91 -0.10 -15.53
C THR A 22 -18.68 -0.49 -14.07
N GLY A 23 -18.14 0.43 -13.27
CA GLY A 23 -17.80 0.19 -11.86
C GLY A 23 -16.29 0.06 -11.61
N LEU A 24 -15.93 -0.77 -10.62
CA LEU A 24 -14.54 -0.93 -10.20
C LEU A 24 -13.71 -1.64 -11.27
N ASN A 25 -12.55 -1.06 -11.59
CA ASN A 25 -11.57 -1.65 -12.50
C ASN A 25 -10.21 -1.65 -11.82
N ALA A 26 -9.40 -2.66 -12.13
CA ALA A 26 -8.01 -2.70 -11.73
C ALA A 26 -7.24 -1.54 -12.40
N PHE A 27 -6.34 -0.92 -11.64
CA PHE A 27 -5.40 0.05 -12.19
C PHE A 27 -4.46 -0.60 -13.21
N VAL A 28 -3.94 0.22 -14.12
CA VAL A 28 -2.89 -0.14 -15.08
C VAL A 28 -1.54 0.33 -14.54
N VAL A 29 -0.54 -0.55 -14.53
CA VAL A 29 0.83 -0.26 -14.08
C VAL A 29 1.81 -0.36 -15.24
N ALA A 30 2.89 0.41 -15.18
CA ALA A 30 3.99 0.33 -16.12
C ALA A 30 5.00 -0.72 -15.67
N VAL A 31 5.46 -1.56 -16.59
CA VAL A 31 6.43 -2.62 -16.40
C VAL A 31 7.46 -2.60 -17.54
N PRO A 32 8.65 -3.19 -17.37
CA PRO A 32 9.60 -3.31 -18.47
C PRO A 32 8.95 -3.96 -19.70
N PRO A 33 9.07 -3.36 -20.90
CA PRO A 33 8.55 -3.95 -22.13
C PRO A 33 9.21 -5.29 -22.44
N THR A 34 8.42 -6.22 -22.98
CA THR A 34 8.91 -7.54 -23.44
C THR A 34 8.41 -7.82 -24.85
N ALA A 35 8.90 -8.88 -25.51
CA ALA A 35 8.41 -9.27 -26.83
C ALA A 35 6.90 -9.59 -26.86
N SER A 36 6.36 -10.10 -25.74
CA SER A 36 4.93 -10.38 -25.56
C SER A 36 4.15 -9.24 -24.90
N ASN A 37 4.85 -8.26 -24.31
CA ASN A 37 4.30 -7.02 -23.77
C ASN A 37 5.08 -5.79 -24.28
N PRO A 38 5.08 -5.51 -25.60
CA PRO A 38 5.81 -4.37 -26.16
C PRO A 38 5.43 -3.00 -25.58
N LEU A 39 4.25 -2.86 -24.97
CA LEU A 39 3.82 -1.58 -24.39
C LEU A 39 4.36 -1.35 -22.99
N GLY A 40 4.84 -2.41 -22.33
CA GLY A 40 5.32 -2.32 -20.97
C GLY A 40 4.22 -1.88 -20.01
N ILE A 41 3.00 -2.36 -20.19
CA ILE A 41 1.88 -2.06 -19.29
C ILE A 41 1.08 -3.32 -19.00
N ARG A 42 0.45 -3.37 -17.83
CA ARG A 42 -0.47 -4.46 -17.46
C ARG A 42 -1.44 -3.98 -16.39
N ARG A 43 -2.49 -4.75 -16.13
CA ARG A 43 -3.29 -4.56 -14.92
C ARG A 43 -2.45 -4.88 -13.68
N ILE A 44 -2.67 -4.10 -12.62
CA ILE A 44 -2.20 -4.44 -11.28
C ILE A 44 -2.80 -5.79 -10.88
N LYS A 45 -2.00 -6.65 -10.25
CA LYS A 45 -2.44 -7.97 -9.79
C LYS A 45 -2.95 -7.86 -8.37
N GLU A 46 -3.79 -8.80 -7.98
CA GLU A 46 -4.18 -8.96 -6.58
C GLU A 46 -2.94 -9.12 -5.70
N GLY A 47 -2.90 -8.40 -4.57
CA GLY A 47 -1.77 -8.38 -3.64
C GLY A 47 -0.64 -7.38 -3.97
N GLU A 48 -0.65 -6.77 -5.15
CA GLU A 48 0.22 -5.63 -5.46
C GLU A 48 -0.34 -4.35 -4.85
N LEU A 49 0.54 -3.42 -4.48
CA LEU A 49 0.18 -2.25 -3.69
C LEU A 49 0.52 -0.97 -4.43
N ILE A 50 -0.33 0.05 -4.32
CA ILE A 50 -0.03 1.41 -4.77
C ILE A 50 0.44 2.22 -3.55
N THR A 51 1.50 2.99 -3.73
CA THR A 51 2.06 3.84 -2.67
C THR A 51 1.19 5.07 -2.41
N LEU A 52 1.17 5.55 -1.17
CA LEU A 52 0.49 6.81 -0.81
C LEU A 52 1.13 8.04 -1.48
N ALA A 53 2.37 7.92 -1.96
CA ALA A 53 3.11 9.00 -2.63
C ALA A 53 2.73 9.20 -4.11
N ILE A 54 1.79 8.41 -4.63
CA ILE A 54 1.32 8.54 -6.01
C ILE A 54 0.70 9.95 -6.24
N PRO A 55 1.05 10.67 -7.32
CA PRO A 55 0.52 12.00 -7.59
C PRO A 55 -0.97 11.93 -7.96
N LEU A 56 -1.82 12.31 -7.00
CA LEU A 56 -3.28 12.28 -7.17
C LEU A 56 -3.77 13.14 -8.35
N ASP A 57 -3.09 14.25 -8.64
CA ASP A 57 -3.40 15.08 -9.81
C ASP A 57 -3.16 14.33 -11.12
N SER A 58 -2.09 13.52 -11.22
CA SER A 58 -1.84 12.71 -12.41
C SER A 58 -2.86 11.57 -12.55
N VAL A 59 -3.26 10.97 -11.44
CA VAL A 59 -4.32 9.94 -11.44
C VAL A 59 -5.65 10.55 -11.88
N LYS A 60 -6.05 11.67 -11.28
CA LYS A 60 -7.35 12.31 -11.49
C LYS A 60 -7.46 13.06 -12.83
N CYS A 61 -6.46 13.85 -13.17
CA CYS A 61 -6.55 14.80 -14.29
C CYS A 61 -5.89 14.28 -15.57
N HIS A 62 -4.96 13.32 -15.47
CA HIS A 62 -4.20 12.83 -16.62
C HIS A 62 -4.43 11.35 -16.94
N GLY A 63 -5.19 10.64 -16.12
CA GLY A 63 -5.53 9.23 -16.34
C GLY A 63 -4.40 8.25 -15.98
N MET A 64 -3.47 8.65 -15.09
CA MET A 64 -2.45 7.73 -14.57
C MET A 64 -3.15 6.55 -13.87
N GLY A 65 -2.72 5.33 -14.17
CA GLY A 65 -3.39 4.11 -13.72
C GLY A 65 -4.55 3.67 -14.59
N SER A 66 -4.80 4.34 -15.71
CA SER A 66 -5.89 4.01 -16.63
C SER A 66 -5.51 4.45 -18.06
N LEU A 67 -6.49 4.98 -18.79
CA LEU A 67 -6.34 5.59 -20.11
C LEU A 67 -6.40 7.12 -19.99
N ASN A 68 -5.47 7.79 -20.66
CA ASN A 68 -5.56 9.21 -20.91
C ASN A 68 -6.54 9.45 -22.07
N THR A 69 -7.77 9.81 -21.73
CA THR A 69 -8.85 10.03 -22.72
C THR A 69 -8.57 11.20 -23.66
N SER A 70 -7.72 12.16 -23.29
CA SER A 70 -7.33 13.27 -24.17
C SER A 70 -6.40 12.84 -25.31
N LYS A 71 -5.82 11.63 -25.21
CA LYS A 71 -4.94 11.03 -26.23
C LYS A 71 -5.61 9.87 -26.98
N PHE A 72 -6.82 9.49 -26.58
CA PHE A 72 -7.59 8.44 -27.22
C PHE A 72 -8.50 9.04 -28.29
N ASP A 73 -8.37 8.55 -29.51
CA ASP A 73 -9.22 8.88 -30.65
C ASP A 73 -10.00 7.62 -31.05
N PRO A 74 -11.33 7.56 -30.85
CA PRO A 74 -12.13 6.39 -31.17
C PRO A 74 -12.19 6.09 -32.67
N THR A 75 -11.86 7.07 -33.53
CA THR A 75 -11.81 6.91 -34.99
C THR A 75 -10.44 6.41 -35.48
N ASN A 76 -9.42 6.48 -34.61
CA ASN A 76 -8.09 5.94 -34.85
C ASN A 76 -7.73 4.93 -33.74
N PRO A 77 -8.04 3.63 -33.93
CA PRO A 77 -7.77 2.59 -32.94
C PRO A 77 -6.30 2.49 -32.51
N SER A 78 -5.34 2.92 -33.33
CA SER A 78 -3.92 2.94 -32.97
C SER A 78 -3.57 4.03 -31.94
N SER A 79 -4.45 5.01 -31.70
CA SER A 79 -4.29 6.02 -30.65
C SER A 79 -4.22 5.42 -29.25
N ILE A 80 -4.80 4.23 -29.05
CA ILE A 80 -4.75 3.50 -27.77
C ILE A 80 -3.32 3.34 -27.27
N LEU A 81 -2.38 3.10 -28.19
CA LEU A 81 -0.95 2.92 -27.92
C LEU A 81 -0.30 4.12 -27.22
N SER A 82 -0.75 5.33 -27.54
CA SER A 82 -0.26 6.58 -26.94
C SER A 82 -1.13 7.06 -25.78
N ALA A 83 -2.28 6.43 -25.58
CA ALA A 83 -3.26 6.80 -24.57
C ALA A 83 -3.04 6.07 -23.24
N HIS A 84 -2.35 4.94 -23.20
CA HIS A 84 -2.05 4.27 -21.94
C HIS A 84 -1.16 5.12 -21.05
N TYR A 85 -1.54 5.23 -19.78
CA TYR A 85 -0.73 5.89 -18.77
C TYR A 85 -0.64 5.00 -17.54
N GLY A 86 0.23 3.99 -17.60
CA GLY A 86 0.47 3.09 -16.48
C GLY A 86 1.12 3.81 -15.29
N ILE A 87 0.79 3.39 -14.07
CA ILE A 87 1.46 3.83 -12.85
C ILE A 87 2.94 3.41 -12.92
N PRO A 88 3.90 4.35 -12.86
CA PRO A 88 5.32 4.04 -12.85
C PRO A 88 5.75 3.11 -11.70
N GLY A 89 6.80 2.33 -11.92
CA GLY A 89 7.35 1.36 -10.97
C GLY A 89 7.61 1.90 -9.56
N HIS A 90 8.06 3.16 -9.44
CA HIS A 90 8.33 3.75 -8.11
C HIS A 90 7.07 4.15 -7.32
N TYR A 91 5.87 4.03 -7.91
CA TYR A 91 4.60 4.31 -7.24
C TYR A 91 3.78 3.06 -6.93
N PHE A 92 4.24 1.86 -7.30
CA PHE A 92 3.59 0.61 -6.91
C PHE A 92 4.62 -0.44 -6.50
N LEU A 93 4.18 -1.46 -5.79
CA LEU A 93 4.99 -2.61 -5.39
C LEU A 93 4.44 -3.85 -6.07
N ASP A 94 5.30 -4.56 -6.81
CA ASP A 94 4.95 -5.86 -7.36
C ASP A 94 5.00 -6.97 -6.30
N LEU A 95 4.49 -8.16 -6.64
CA LEU A 95 4.45 -9.29 -5.70
C LEU A 95 5.83 -9.73 -5.20
N GLY A 96 6.87 -9.60 -6.03
CA GLY A 96 8.24 -9.93 -5.66
C GLY A 96 8.78 -8.92 -4.65
N GLU A 97 8.57 -7.63 -4.89
CA GLU A 97 8.94 -6.55 -3.96
C GLU A 97 8.20 -6.69 -2.62
N VAL A 98 6.89 -6.95 -2.65
CA VAL A 98 6.10 -7.22 -1.44
C VAL A 98 6.64 -8.43 -0.67
N ALA A 99 6.99 -9.52 -1.36
CA ALA A 99 7.56 -10.71 -0.73
C ALA A 99 8.92 -10.42 -0.07
N ILE A 100 9.80 -9.68 -0.77
CA ILE A 100 11.09 -9.25 -0.24
C ILE A 100 10.90 -8.40 1.03
N LEU A 101 9.98 -7.42 1.01
CA LEU A 101 9.70 -6.56 2.17
C LEU A 101 9.20 -7.38 3.37
N LYS A 102 8.27 -8.31 3.15
CA LYS A 102 7.77 -9.21 4.21
C LYS A 102 8.88 -10.08 4.79
N GLN A 103 9.71 -10.66 3.92
CA GLN A 103 10.85 -11.48 4.35
C GLN A 103 11.83 -10.65 5.20
N ARG A 104 12.26 -9.48 4.71
CA ARG A 104 13.18 -8.60 5.46
C ARG A 104 12.60 -8.15 6.79
N THR A 105 11.31 -7.84 6.83
CA THR A 105 10.61 -7.50 8.08
C THR A 105 10.67 -8.65 9.09
N SER A 106 10.40 -9.88 8.64
CA SER A 106 10.50 -11.07 9.49
C SER A 106 11.93 -11.32 9.98
N GLU A 107 12.94 -11.11 9.13
CA GLU A 107 14.36 -11.25 9.49
C GLU A 107 14.75 -10.25 10.59
N PHE A 108 14.35 -8.98 10.46
CA PHE A 108 14.61 -7.97 11.48
C PHE A 108 13.90 -8.28 12.81
N ASN A 109 12.62 -8.69 12.76
CA ASN A 109 11.88 -9.04 13.98
C ASN A 109 12.51 -10.23 14.70
N ALA A 110 12.91 -11.27 13.96
CA ALA A 110 13.61 -12.42 14.52
C ALA A 110 14.96 -12.02 15.16
N TYR A 111 15.70 -11.11 14.50
CA TYR A 111 16.96 -10.59 15.04
C TYR A 111 16.74 -9.80 16.34
N ILE A 112 15.75 -8.89 16.39
CA ILE A 112 15.41 -8.10 17.59
C ILE A 112 15.03 -9.04 18.73
N LYS A 113 14.16 -10.03 18.48
CA LYS A 113 13.76 -11.03 19.47
C LYS A 113 14.95 -11.81 20.01
N SER A 114 15.86 -12.25 19.13
CA SER A 114 17.08 -12.95 19.53
C SER A 114 18.00 -12.09 20.39
N LYS A 115 18.09 -10.78 20.11
CA LYS A 115 18.91 -9.85 20.88
C LYS A 115 18.31 -9.51 22.24
N ALA A 116 16.99 -9.46 22.36
CA ALA A 116 16.32 -9.29 23.66
C ALA A 116 16.55 -10.51 24.57
N GLY A 117 16.44 -11.72 24.02
CA GLY A 117 16.60 -12.96 24.77
C GLY A 117 15.65 -13.01 25.97
N SER A 118 16.14 -13.45 27.14
CA SER A 118 15.41 -13.42 28.41
C SER A 118 15.79 -12.24 29.31
N ALA A 119 16.68 -11.36 28.87
CA ALA A 119 17.29 -10.33 29.71
C ALA A 119 16.60 -8.96 29.58
N LEU A 120 15.89 -8.72 28.48
CA LEU A 120 15.23 -7.46 28.19
C LEU A 120 13.73 -7.67 28.00
N ALA A 121 12.93 -6.69 28.42
CA ALA A 121 11.52 -6.62 28.06
C ALA A 121 11.39 -6.55 26.52
N TYR A 122 10.62 -7.47 25.95
CA TYR A 122 10.43 -7.60 24.51
C TYR A 122 8.95 -7.47 24.17
N VAL A 123 8.67 -6.71 23.11
CA VAL A 123 7.33 -6.60 22.54
C VAL A 123 7.37 -7.08 21.09
N ASP A 124 6.53 -8.03 20.75
CA ASP A 124 6.30 -8.42 19.36
C ASP A 124 5.34 -7.44 18.69
N MET A 125 5.88 -6.29 18.26
CA MET A 125 5.08 -5.23 17.64
C MET A 125 4.42 -5.69 16.33
N ASN A 126 5.02 -6.64 15.62
CA ASN A 126 4.45 -7.16 14.38
C ASN A 126 3.20 -7.99 14.66
N ALA A 127 3.29 -8.94 15.60
CA ALA A 127 2.14 -9.72 16.04
C ALA A 127 1.05 -8.85 16.68
N PHE A 128 1.45 -7.84 17.47
CA PHE A 128 0.56 -6.84 18.05
C PHE A 128 -0.26 -6.15 16.96
N LEU A 129 0.39 -5.54 15.96
CA LEU A 129 -0.30 -4.83 14.88
C LEU A 129 -1.18 -5.76 14.01
N GLU A 130 -0.71 -6.97 13.67
CA GLU A 130 -1.52 -7.91 12.88
C GLU A 130 -2.78 -8.38 13.62
N ALA A 131 -2.70 -8.62 14.93
CA ALA A 131 -3.87 -8.96 15.72
C ALA A 131 -4.95 -7.86 15.68
N TYR A 132 -4.56 -6.59 15.60
CA TYR A 132 -5.50 -5.47 15.48
C TYR A 132 -6.04 -5.26 14.08
N ARG A 133 -5.27 -5.61 13.05
CA ARG A 133 -5.80 -5.62 11.67
C ARG A 133 -7.07 -6.45 11.57
N GLU A 134 -7.11 -7.59 12.27
CA GLU A 134 -8.23 -8.53 12.19
C GLU A 134 -9.41 -8.17 13.11
N LYS A 135 -9.15 -7.58 14.28
CA LYS A 135 -10.14 -7.48 15.37
C LYS A 135 -10.49 -6.07 15.81
N GLY A 136 -9.73 -5.06 15.37
CA GLY A 136 -9.77 -3.72 15.97
C GLY A 136 -9.22 -3.69 17.40
N LEU A 137 -8.96 -2.50 17.93
CA LEU A 137 -8.52 -2.25 19.30
C LEU A 137 -9.58 -1.42 20.03
N MET A 138 -10.17 -1.98 21.08
CA MET A 138 -10.98 -1.21 22.00
C MET A 138 -10.11 -0.68 23.14
N TYR A 139 -9.94 0.64 23.22
CA TYR A 139 -9.22 1.28 24.32
C TYR A 139 -10.15 2.26 25.04
N ASN A 140 -10.47 1.96 26.30
CA ASN A 140 -11.38 2.75 27.15
C ASN A 140 -12.69 3.15 26.43
N GLY A 141 -13.30 2.20 25.71
CA GLY A 141 -14.57 2.40 25.00
C GLY A 141 -14.47 3.11 23.64
N VAL A 142 -13.25 3.38 23.15
CA VAL A 142 -13.01 3.91 21.80
C VAL A 142 -12.36 2.83 20.95
N GLU A 143 -12.91 2.61 19.76
CA GLU A 143 -12.34 1.69 18.77
C GLU A 143 -11.23 2.37 17.96
N TYR A 144 -10.13 1.65 17.78
CA TYR A 144 -8.97 2.02 16.97
C TYR A 144 -8.70 0.90 15.97
N SER A 145 -8.30 1.26 14.75
CA SER A 145 -7.92 0.29 13.71
C SER A 145 -6.65 0.75 12.98
N LEU A 146 -6.13 -0.12 12.12
CA LEU A 146 -5.02 0.23 11.22
C LEU A 146 -5.50 0.90 9.93
N ASP A 147 -6.79 1.23 9.83
CA ASP A 147 -7.33 1.89 8.64
C ASP A 147 -6.70 3.28 8.50
N PHE A 148 -6.20 3.55 7.30
CA PHE A 148 -5.62 4.84 6.99
C PHE A 148 -6.70 5.93 7.10
N VAL A 149 -6.35 7.07 7.69
CA VAL A 149 -7.23 8.22 7.97
C VAL A 149 -8.24 7.98 9.11
N THR A 150 -8.97 6.86 9.13
CA THR A 150 -10.10 6.65 10.06
C THR A 150 -9.78 5.79 11.27
N GLY A 151 -8.69 5.01 11.25
CA GLY A 151 -8.35 4.08 12.32
C GLY A 151 -7.73 4.71 13.57
N GLY A 152 -7.30 5.98 13.49
CA GLY A 152 -6.80 6.75 14.63
C GLY A 152 -5.40 6.37 15.14
N ILE A 153 -4.81 5.27 14.66
CA ILE A 153 -3.45 4.83 15.03
C ILE A 153 -2.38 5.53 14.20
N PHE A 154 -2.57 5.64 12.89
CA PHE A 154 -1.64 6.33 11.99
C PHE A 154 -1.99 7.81 11.82
N SER A 155 -0.97 8.61 11.53
CA SER A 155 -1.11 9.99 11.12
C SER A 155 -1.59 10.08 9.66
N LEU A 156 -1.85 11.30 9.17
CA LEU A 156 -2.28 11.54 7.78
C LEU A 156 -1.20 11.22 6.73
N ASP A 157 0.05 11.00 7.14
CA ASP A 157 1.10 10.54 6.23
C ASP A 157 1.10 9.01 5.99
N GLY A 158 0.38 8.26 6.83
CA GLY A 158 0.27 6.80 6.74
C GLY A 158 1.55 6.05 7.10
N ILE A 159 2.57 6.74 7.63
CA ILE A 159 3.87 6.17 8.01
C ILE A 159 4.07 6.31 9.52
N HIS A 160 3.86 7.50 10.06
CA HIS A 160 4.05 7.76 11.47
C HIS A 160 2.77 7.49 12.27
N LEU A 161 2.95 7.13 13.53
CA LEU A 161 1.83 6.99 14.45
C LEU A 161 1.29 8.37 14.83
N SER A 162 -0.03 8.45 15.01
CA SER A 162 -0.67 9.61 15.65
C SER A 162 -0.21 9.72 17.12
N PRO A 163 -0.48 10.82 17.82
CA PRO A 163 -0.23 10.91 19.26
C PRO A 163 -0.88 9.76 20.05
N ARG A 164 -2.09 9.35 19.65
CA ARG A 164 -2.79 8.20 20.24
C ARG A 164 -2.14 6.87 19.89
N GLY A 165 -1.73 6.68 18.64
CA GLY A 165 -0.97 5.50 18.21
C GLY A 165 0.34 5.34 18.99
N ASN A 166 1.07 6.44 19.22
CA ASN A 166 2.29 6.42 20.04
C ASN A 166 2.00 6.01 21.49
N ALA A 167 0.91 6.49 22.09
CA ALA A 167 0.53 6.09 23.45
C ALA A 167 0.11 4.61 23.54
N ILE A 168 -0.57 4.08 22.53
CA ILE A 168 -0.91 2.65 22.44
C ILE A 168 0.39 1.81 22.44
N VAL A 169 1.35 2.16 21.58
CA VAL A 169 2.64 1.46 21.52
C VAL A 169 3.43 1.62 22.82
N ALA A 170 3.45 2.82 23.41
CA ALA A 170 4.11 3.07 24.68
C ALA A 170 3.51 2.23 25.82
N ASN A 171 2.19 2.11 25.88
CA ASN A 171 1.52 1.24 26.85
C ASN A 171 1.94 -0.21 26.68
N GLN A 172 2.05 -0.71 25.45
CA GLN A 172 2.50 -2.07 25.20
C GLN A 172 3.93 -2.32 25.70
N VAL A 173 4.81 -1.32 25.52
CA VAL A 173 6.19 -1.38 26.05
C VAL A 173 6.21 -1.33 27.56
N MET A 174 5.40 -0.47 28.19
CA MET A 174 5.30 -0.38 29.64
C MET A 174 4.74 -1.66 30.26
N GLU A 175 3.79 -2.32 29.59
CA GLU A 175 3.25 -3.62 30.01
C GLU A 175 4.36 -4.68 30.01
N ALA A 176 5.11 -4.81 28.91
CA ALA A 176 6.22 -5.76 28.84
C ALA A 176 7.32 -5.48 29.90
N ILE A 177 7.59 -4.21 30.21
CA ILE A 177 8.52 -3.83 31.29
C ILE A 177 7.97 -4.25 32.66
N ASN A 178 6.70 -3.97 32.94
CA ASN A 178 6.06 -4.36 34.20
C ASN A 178 6.10 -5.88 34.38
N GLU A 179 5.79 -6.65 33.33
CA GLU A 179 5.82 -8.12 33.35
C GLU A 179 7.24 -8.67 33.54
N THR A 180 8.21 -8.15 32.80
CA THR A 180 9.59 -8.69 32.79
C THR A 180 10.32 -8.38 34.09
N PHE A 181 10.11 -7.19 34.65
CA PHE A 181 10.90 -6.70 35.78
C PHE A 181 10.11 -6.59 37.09
N GLY A 182 8.82 -6.92 37.10
CA GLY A 182 7.95 -6.73 38.26
C GLY A 182 7.77 -5.25 38.63
N ALA A 183 7.89 -4.35 37.65
CA ALA A 183 7.75 -2.91 37.84
C ALA A 183 6.27 -2.49 37.95
N THR A 184 6.03 -1.21 38.26
CA THR A 184 4.68 -0.63 38.31
C THR A 184 4.64 0.72 37.62
N LEU A 185 4.91 0.71 36.32
CA LEU A 185 4.79 1.90 35.47
C LEU A 185 3.31 2.22 35.21
N PRO A 186 2.90 3.49 35.38
CA PRO A 186 1.53 3.91 35.08
C PRO A 186 1.29 3.96 33.57
N MET A 187 0.13 3.47 33.13
CA MET A 187 -0.27 3.53 31.72
C MET A 187 -0.77 4.91 31.32
N ILE A 188 -0.54 5.28 30.06
CA ILE A 188 -1.01 6.52 29.45
C ILE A 188 -2.48 6.34 29.05
N ASP A 189 -3.36 7.23 29.49
CA ASP A 189 -4.72 7.30 28.98
C ASP A 189 -4.72 7.86 27.55
N VAL A 190 -4.79 6.95 26.57
CA VAL A 190 -4.73 7.25 25.13
C VAL A 190 -5.78 8.28 24.72
N ASN A 191 -6.98 8.24 25.32
CA ASN A 191 -8.10 9.09 24.94
C ASN A 191 -7.89 10.57 25.34
N LYS A 192 -6.96 10.85 26.26
CA LYS A 192 -6.57 12.23 26.62
C LYS A 192 -5.65 12.88 25.59
N LEU A 193 -5.09 12.12 24.66
CA LEU A 193 -4.21 12.66 23.62
C LEU A 193 -5.01 13.13 22.40
N PRO A 194 -4.51 14.16 21.68
CA PRO A 194 -5.15 14.66 20.47
C PRO A 194 -5.22 13.56 19.41
N GLY A 195 -6.40 13.41 18.80
CA GLY A 195 -6.60 12.56 17.63
C GLY A 195 -6.20 13.27 16.33
N THR A 196 -6.20 12.52 15.24
CA THR A 196 -6.02 13.08 13.89
C THR A 196 -7.22 13.97 13.55
N VAL A 197 -6.99 15.27 13.33
CA VAL A 197 -8.03 16.21 12.88
C VAL A 197 -8.09 16.15 11.35
N LEU A 198 -9.26 15.85 10.81
CA LEU A 198 -9.50 15.88 9.38
C LEU A 198 -9.84 17.31 8.92
N PRO A 199 -9.29 17.79 7.79
CA PRO A 199 -9.68 19.06 7.19
C PRO A 199 -11.10 19.07 6.63
#